data_AF-A0A7Y2ZWW3-F1
#
_entry.id   AF-A0A7Y2ZWW3-F1
#
_cell.length_a   1.000
_cell.length_b   1.000
_cell.length_c   1.000
_cell.angle_alpha   90.00
_cell.angle_beta   90.00
_cell.angle_gamma   90.00
#
_symmetry.space_group_name_H-M   'P 1'
#
loop_
_entity.id
_entity.type
_entity.pdbx_description
1 polymer ?
#
loop_
_entity_poly.entity_id
_entity_poly.type
_entity_poly.pdbx_seq_one_letter_code
_entity_poly.pdbx_strand_id
1 'polypeptide(L)' 'MEDFETLLRGSAKAHGHLCPGQVVGVRMAMLGCHLIGLDKPRTLPQIKKLIVYVEMD' A
#
# COMPACT_ATOMS: atom_id res chain seq x y z
N MET A 1 -10.12 3.99 -1.84
CA MET A 1 -8.70 3.70 -2.11
C MET A 1 -8.44 4.00 -3.59
N GLU A 2 -7.22 4.36 -3.97
CA GLU A 2 -6.85 4.39 -5.40
C GLU A 2 -6.86 2.96 -5.96
N ASP A 3 -6.95 2.82 -7.29
CA ASP A 3 -6.90 1.51 -7.94
C ASP A 3 -5.49 0.90 -7.92
N PHE A 4 -5.41 -0.40 -8.20
CA PHE A 4 -4.18 -1.17 -8.15
C PHE A 4 -3.08 -0.61 -9.06
N GLU A 5 -3.41 -0.20 -10.29
CA GLU A 5 -2.42 0.29 -11.26
C GLU A 5 -1.85 1.63 -10.83
N THR A 6 -2.69 2.53 -10.32
CA THR A 6 -2.24 3.82 -9.77
C THR A 6 -1.28 3.62 -8.59
N LEU A 7 -1.62 2.73 -7.66
CA LEU A 7 -0.79 2.42 -6.50
C LEU A 7 0.53 1.74 -6.89
N LEU A 8 0.51 0.81 -7.84
CA LEU A 8 1.69 0.11 -8.34
C LEU A 8 2.66 1.07 -9.03
N ARG A 9 2.16 1.97 -9.88
CA ARG A 9 2.99 3.01 -10.52
C ARG A 9 3.62 3.93 -9.48
N GLY A 10 2.87 4.31 -8.45
CA GLY A 10 3.40 5.09 -7.33
C GLY A 10 4.52 4.37 -6.59
N SER A 11 4.35 3.07 -6.31
CA SER A 11 5.36 2.22 -5.68
C SER A 11 6.62 2.10 -6.53
N ALA A 12 6.47 1.84 -7.83
CA ALA A 12 7.58 1.76 -8.79
C ALA A 12 8.34 3.08 -8.88
N LYS A 13 7.63 4.22 -8.93
CA LYS A 13 8.24 5.55 -8.95
C LYS A 13 9.04 5.84 -7.68
N ALA A 14 8.53 5.45 -6.50
CA ALA A 14 9.24 5.64 -5.23
C ALA A 14 10.49 4.77 -5.10
N HIS A 15 10.47 3.57 -5.67
CA HIS A 15 11.59 2.62 -5.64
C HIS A 15 12.61 2.83 -6.78
N GLY A 16 12.20 3.49 -7.87
CA GLY A 16 13.02 3.75 -9.05
C GLY A 16 12.92 2.70 -10.16
N HIS A 17 12.25 1.58 -9.92
CA HIS A 17 11.94 0.56 -10.93
C HIS A 17 10.74 -0.29 -10.51
N LEU A 18 10.21 -1.09 -11.44
CA LEU A 18 9.15 -2.06 -11.20
C LEU A 18 9.75 -3.43 -10.87
N CYS A 19 9.37 -4.05 -9.76
CA CYS A 19 9.76 -5.41 -9.39
C CYS A 19 8.57 -6.25 -8.87
N PRO A 20 8.66 -7.60 -8.87
CA PRO A 20 7.58 -8.47 -8.38
C PRO A 20 7.18 -8.21 -6.92
N GLY A 21 8.13 -7.81 -6.07
CA GLY A 21 7.86 -7.49 -4.66
C GLY A 21 6.86 -6.35 -4.49
N GLN A 22 6.84 -5.36 -5.39
CA GLN A 22 5.88 -4.26 -5.35
C GLN A 22 4.47 -4.70 -5.71
N VAL A 23 4.34 -5.62 -6.67
CA VAL A 23 3.03 -6.20 -7.04
C VAL A 23 2.40 -6.88 -5.82
N VAL A 24 3.19 -7.69 -5.11
CA VAL A 24 2.75 -8.37 -3.89
C VAL A 24 2.46 -7.35 -2.78
N GLY A 25 3.40 -6.45 -2.50
CA GLY A 25 3.29 -5.42 -1.47
C GLY A 25 2.06 -4.53 -1.63
N VAL A 26 1.79 -4.04 -2.84
CA VAL A 26 0.60 -3.22 -3.12
C VAL A 26 -0.68 -4.01 -2.88
N ARG A 27 -0.76 -5.27 -3.36
CA ARG A 27 -1.95 -6.12 -3.12
C ARG A 27 -2.17 -6.38 -1.63
N MET A 28 -1.10 -6.68 -0.90
CA MET A 28 -1.17 -6.91 0.55
C MET A 28 -1.62 -5.63 1.29
N ALA A 29 -1.07 -4.47 0.93
CA ALA A 29 -1.45 -3.20 1.54
C ALA A 29 -2.92 -2.85 1.27
N MET A 30 -3.40 -3.05 0.04
CA MET A 30 -4.80 -2.84 -0.33
C MET A 30 -5.74 -3.76 0.47
N LEU A 31 -5.42 -5.06 0.51
CA LEU A 31 -6.19 -6.05 1.26
C LEU A 31 -6.19 -5.75 2.76
N GLY A 32 -5.02 -5.48 3.34
CA GLY A 32 -4.88 -5.16 4.75
C GLY A 32 -5.70 -3.95 5.17
N CYS A 33 -5.61 -2.85 4.40
CA CYS A 33 -6.42 -1.65 4.63
C CYS A 33 -7.92 -1.94 4.53
N HIS A 34 -8.36 -2.74 3.55
CA HIS A 34 -9.75 -3.13 3.40
C HIS A 34 -10.26 -3.93 4.61
N LEU A 35 -9.49 -4.92 5.07
CA LEU A 35 -9.84 -5.78 6.22
C LEU A 35 -10.03 -5.02 7.53
N ILE A 36 -9.34 -3.88 7.70
CA ILE A 36 -9.43 -3.04 8.91
C ILE A 36 -10.24 -1.75 8.72
N GLY A 37 -10.93 -1.60 7.58
CA GLY A 37 -11.84 -0.47 7.32
C GLY A 37 -11.15 0.87 7.01
N LEU A 38 -9.97 0.85 6.37
CA LEU A 38 -9.26 2.05 5.92
C LEU A 38 -9.41 2.28 4.41
N ASP A 39 -10.47 2.98 4.01
CA ASP A 39 -10.75 3.26 2.59
C ASP A 39 -9.93 4.42 1.99
N LYS A 40 -9.43 5.33 2.83
CA LYS A 40 -8.61 6.49 2.45
C LYS A 40 -7.38 6.58 3.37
N PRO A 41 -6.51 5.55 3.38
CA PRO A 41 -5.46 5.38 4.39
C PRO A 41 -4.45 6.53 4.40
N ARG A 42 -4.31 7.30 3.29
CA ARG A 42 -3.42 8.47 3.19
C ARG A 42 -3.96 9.75 3.85
N THR A 43 -5.22 9.78 4.28
CA THR A 43 -5.81 10.99 4.89
C THR A 43 -5.41 11.12 6.36
N LEU A 44 -5.29 12.35 6.87
CA LEU A 44 -4.90 12.62 8.25
C LEU A 44 -5.68 11.82 9.32
N PRO A 45 -7.01 11.62 9.22
CA PRO A 45 -7.75 10.83 10.21
C PRO A 45 -7.45 9.33 10.19
N GLN A 46 -6.99 8.79 9.07
CA GLN A 46 -6.78 7.35 8.89
C GLN A 46 -5.30 6.94 8.94
N ILE A 47 -4.40 7.77 8.43
CA ILE A 47 -2.96 7.46 8.40
C ILE A 47 -2.39 7.25 9.81
N LYS A 48 -2.92 7.97 10.81
CA LYS A 48 -2.53 7.82 12.22
C LYS A 48 -3.01 6.52 12.87
N LYS A 49 -3.87 5.75 12.19
CA LYS A 49 -4.38 4.44 12.65
C LYS A 49 -3.61 3.27 12.02
N LEU A 50 -2.66 3.55 11.13
CA LEU A 50 -1.95 2.52 10.36
C LEU A 50 -0.54 2.32 10.93
N ILE A 51 -0.27 1.11 11.40
CA ILE A 51 1.07 0.61 11.72
C ILE A 51 1.29 -0.62 10.86
N VAL A 52 2.45 -0.72 10.21
CA VAL A 52 2.80 -1.85 9.34
C VAL A 52 4.05 -2.52 9.90
N TYR A 53 3.98 -3.84 10.08
CA TYR A 53 5.12 -4.68 10.40
C TYR A 53 5.49 -5.46 9.14
N VAL A 54 6.77 -5.47 8.78
CA VAL A 54 7.30 -6.23 7.63
C VAL A 54 8.21 -7.31 8.19
N GLU A 55 7.91 -8.57 7.88
CA GLU A 55 8.58 -9.74 8.46
C GLU A 55 9.68 -10.32 7.54
N MET A 56 10.01 -9.61 6.47
CA MET A 56 11.02 -9.98 5.47
C MET A 56 11.67 -8.72 4.90
N ASP A 57 12.85 -8.90 4.29
CA ASP A 57 13.55 -7.85 3.52
C ASP A 57 13.18 -7.97 2.03
#